data_AF-E3ZLT4-F1
#
_entry.id   AF-E3ZLT4-F1
#
_cell.length_a   1.000
_cell.length_b   1.000
_cell.length_c   1.000
_cell.angle_alpha   90.00
_cell.angle_beta   90.00
_cell.angle_gamma   90.00
#
_symmetry.space_group_name_H-M   'P 1'
#
loop_
_entity.id
_entity.type
_entity.pdbx_description
1 polymer ?
#
loop_
_entity_poly.entity_id
_entity_poly.type
_entity_poly.pdbx_seq_one_letter_code
_entity_poly.pdbx_strand_id
1 'polypeptide(L)' 'PIRAGKQVVHAILEGAHAHLKVGGELWIVIQKKQGGPSAKAKMETVFGNVEQVTKEKGYFIFKSIKE' A
#
# COMPACT_ATOMS: atom_id res chain seq x y z
N PRO A 1 7.53 -6.88 5.46
CA PRO A 1 6.35 -6.32 6.16
C PRO A 1 6.65 -4.97 6.81
N ILE A 2 5.88 -3.93 6.46
CA ILE A 2 6.06 -2.58 7.00
C ILE A 2 5.73 -2.58 8.50
N ARG A 3 6.72 -2.25 9.35
CA ARG A 3 6.59 -2.16 10.81
C ARG A 3 6.72 -0.71 11.26
N ALA A 4 5.86 0.15 10.74
CA ALA A 4 5.84 1.57 11.06
C ALA A 4 4.43 2.00 11.51
N GLY A 5 4.35 3.10 12.27
CA GLY A 5 3.07 3.67 12.68
C GLY A 5 2.26 4.20 11.49
N LYS A 6 0.93 4.35 11.68
CA LYS A 6 -0.02 4.75 10.62
C LYS A 6 0.44 5.98 9.82
N GLN A 7 0.93 7.02 10.50
CA GLN A 7 1.40 8.25 9.87
C GLN A 7 2.56 8.01 8.89
N VAL A 8 3.55 7.23 9.31
CA VAL A 8 4.72 6.90 8.48
C VAL A 8 4.30 6.06 7.28
N VAL A 9 3.43 5.07 7.49
CA VAL A 9 2.90 4.26 6.38
C VAL A 9 2.18 5.15 5.36
N HIS A 10 1.30 6.04 5.83
CA HIS A 10 0.54 6.93 4.94
C HIS A 10 1.47 7.86 4.16
N ALA A 11 2.48 8.44 4.80
CA ALA A 11 3.47 9.29 4.14
C ALA A 11 4.26 8.53 3.06
N ILE A 12 4.64 7.27 3.31
CA ILE A 12 5.30 6.42 2.31
C ILE A 12 4.37 6.18 1.11
N LEU A 13 3.10 5.86 1.35
CA LEU A 13 2.13 5.60 0.27
C LEU A 13 1.90 6.84 -0.61
N GLU A 14 1.70 8.01 0.02
CA GLU A 14 1.53 9.28 -0.69
C GLU A 14 2.79 9.67 -1.47
N GLY A 15 3.96 9.60 -0.82
CA GLY A 15 5.24 9.94 -1.44
C GLY A 15 5.57 9.02 -2.62
N ALA A 16 5.27 7.72 -2.51
CA ALA A 16 5.54 6.76 -3.58
C ALA A 16 4.87 7.15 -4.90
N HIS A 17 3.64 7.67 -4.87
CA HIS A 17 2.96 8.12 -6.09
C HIS A 17 3.71 9.27 -6.78
N ALA A 18 4.28 10.21 -6.02
CA ALA A 18 5.08 11.30 -6.59
C ALA A 18 6.38 10.81 -7.24
N HIS A 19 6.96 9.72 -6.73
CA HIS A 19 8.24 9.19 -7.20
C HIS A 19 8.12 8.13 -8.32
N LEU A 20 6.93 7.60 -8.56
CA LEU A 20 6.69 6.65 -9.65
C LEU A 20 6.49 7.37 -11.00
N LYS A 21 6.96 6.75 -12.08
CA LYS A 21 6.58 7.10 -13.44
C LYS A 21 5.17 6.54 -13.75
N VAL A 22 4.54 7.04 -14.81
CA VAL A 22 3.32 6.44 -15.38
C VAL A 22 3.60 4.97 -15.72
N GLY A 23 2.67 4.08 -15.34
CA GLY A 23 2.81 2.62 -15.38
C GLY A 23 3.65 2.02 -14.26
N GLY A 24 4.22 2.85 -13.37
CA GLY A 24 5.02 2.39 -12.24
C GLY A 24 4.16 1.78 -11.13
N GLU A 25 4.70 0.77 -10.44
CA GLU A 25 3.93 -0.01 -9.47
C GLU A 25 4.44 0.20 -8.04
N LEU A 26 3.51 0.29 -7.08
CA LEU A 26 3.79 0.22 -5.66
C LEU A 26 3.32 -1.11 -5.10
N TRP A 27 4.24 -1.86 -4.50
CA TRP A 27 3.95 -3.12 -3.82
C TRP A 27 4.23 -2.99 -2.33
N ILE A 28 3.25 -3.35 -1.49
CA ILE A 28 3.42 -3.36 -0.04
C ILE A 28 3.07 -4.72 0.56
N VAL A 29 3.81 -5.07 1.61
CA VAL A 29 3.53 -6.22 2.46
C VAL A 29 3.25 -5.71 3.86
N ILE A 30 2.09 -6.04 4.43
CA ILE A 30 1.68 -5.57 5.77
C ILE A 30 1.09 -6.71 6.59
N GLN A 31 1.37 -6.76 7.89
CA GLN A 31 0.74 -7.77 8.76
C GLN A 31 -0.74 -7.44 8.97
N LYS A 32 -1.59 -8.46 9.09
CA LYS A 32 -3.04 -8.32 9.32
C LYS A 32 -3.35 -7.47 10.55
N LYS A 33 -2.52 -7.59 11.60
CA LYS A 33 -2.64 -6.85 12.87
C LYS A 33 -2.13 -5.41 12.80
N GLN A 34 -1.46 -5.01 11.71
CA GLN A 34 -0.80 -3.70 11.55
C GLN A 34 -1.62 -2.74 10.67
N GLY A 35 -2.93 -2.93 10.56
CA GLY A 35 -3.81 -1.97 9.89
C GLY A 35 -3.88 -2.11 8.36
N GLY A 36 -3.91 -3.35 7.85
CA GLY A 36 -4.11 -3.65 6.43
C GLY A 36 -5.27 -2.89 5.76
N PRO A 37 -6.48 -2.81 6.38
CA PRO A 37 -7.58 -2.05 5.81
C PRO A 37 -7.28 -0.56 5.64
N SER A 38 -6.55 0.06 6.57
CA SER A 38 -6.18 1.47 6.47
C SER A 38 -5.15 1.73 5.37
N ALA A 39 -4.20 0.82 5.19
CA ALA A 39 -3.23 0.90 4.10
C ALA A 39 -3.90 0.74 2.74
N LYS A 40 -4.80 -0.24 2.60
CA LYS A 40 -5.60 -0.45 1.38
C LYS A 40 -6.39 0.82 1.01
N ALA A 41 -7.19 1.35 1.95
CA ALA A 41 -8.00 2.54 1.70
C ALA A 41 -7.13 3.76 1.31
N LYS A 42 -5.94 3.88 1.90
CA LYS A 42 -5.01 4.96 1.56
C LYS A 42 -4.42 4.79 0.17
N MET A 43 -4.01 3.58 -0.21
CA MET A 43 -3.56 3.27 -1.58
C MET A 43 -4.65 3.60 -2.60
N GLU A 44 -5.89 3.20 -2.33
CA GLU A 44 -7.03 3.49 -3.22
C GLU A 44 -7.31 4.99 -3.36
N THR A 45 -7.13 5.75 -2.28
CA THR A 45 -7.25 7.23 -2.32
C THR A 45 -6.12 7.89 -3.11
N VAL A 46 -4.88 7.38 -3.00
CA VAL A 46 -3.69 8.00 -3.58
C VAL A 46 -3.50 7.62 -5.05
N PHE A 47 -3.71 6.35 -5.39
CA PHE A 47 -3.48 5.82 -6.73
C PHE A 47 -4.77 5.65 -7.53
N GLY A 48 -5.96 5.74 -6.91
CA GLY A 48 -7.24 5.45 -7.56
C GLY A 48 -7.52 3.95 -7.74
N ASN A 49 -6.50 3.10 -7.54
CA ASN A 49 -6.59 1.65 -7.65
C ASN A 49 -5.83 0.97 -6.50
N VAL A 50 -6.25 -0.24 -6.13
CA VAL A 50 -5.46 -1.15 -5.30
C VAL A 50 -5.94 -2.60 -5.48
N GLU A 51 -5.01 -3.49 -5.73
CA GLU A 51 -5.24 -4.93 -5.82
C GLU A 51 -4.74 -5.62 -4.55
N GLN A 52 -5.56 -6.51 -3.97
CA GLN A 52 -5.11 -7.41 -2.90
C GLN A 52 -4.63 -8.72 -3.52
N VAL A 53 -3.33 -8.77 -3.84
CA VAL A 53 -2.71 -9.91 -4.52
C VAL A 53 -2.75 -11.18 -3.66
N THR A 54 -2.54 -11.08 -2.34
CA THR A 54 -2.71 -12.24 -1.45
C THR A 54 -3.01 -11.86 0.00
N LYS A 55 -3.54 -12.83 0.76
CA LYS A 55 -3.86 -12.74 2.19
C LYS A 55 -3.51 -14.04 2.92
N GLU A 56 -2.24 -14.32 3.11
CA GLU A 56 -1.77 -15.58 3.72
C GLU A 56 -0.93 -15.38 4.99
N LYS A 57 -0.93 -16.39 5.87
CA LYS A 57 -0.03 -16.53 7.03
C LYS A 57 0.15 -15.27 7.89
N GLY A 58 -0.91 -14.48 8.04
CA GLY A 58 -0.88 -13.25 8.86
C GLY A 58 -0.46 -11.98 8.12
N TYR A 59 -0.33 -12.03 6.79
CA TYR A 59 0.06 -10.90 5.94
C TYR A 59 -1.00 -10.59 4.88
N PHE A 60 -0.95 -9.36 4.38
CA PHE A 60 -1.56 -8.90 3.14
C PHE A 60 -0.45 -8.44 2.19
N ILE A 61 -0.63 -8.70 0.90
CA ILE A 61 0.14 -8.07 -0.16
C ILE A 61 -0.82 -7.22 -0.99
N PHE A 62 -0.49 -5.94 -1.14
CA PHE A 62 -1.24 -5.00 -1.97
C PHE A 62 -0.35 -4.45 -3.07
N LYS A 63 -0.98 -4.15 -4.22
CA LYS A 63 -0.37 -3.55 -5.39
C LYS A 63 -1.22 -2.37 -5.87
N SER A 64 -0.59 -1.26 -6.24
CA SER A 64 -1.22 -0.17 -7.01
C SER A 64 -0.34 0.23 -8.18
N ILE A 65 -0.93 0.79 -9.22
CA ILE A 65 -0.23 1.26 -10.42
C ILE A 65 -0.53 2.75 -10.57
N LYS A 66 0.51 3.56 -10.79
CA LYS A 66 0.35 4.96 -11.16
C LYS A 66 -0.03 5.04 -12.63
N GLU A 67 -1.25 5.48 -12.90
CA GLU A 67 -1.73 5.76 -14.27
C GLU A 67 -1.19 7.11 -14.80
#